data_AF-A0A9D1U6J3-F1
#
_entry.id   AF-A0A9D1U6J3-F1
#
_cell.length_a   1.000
_cell.length_b   1.000
_cell.length_c   1.000
_cell.angle_alpha   90.00
_cell.angle_beta   90.00
_cell.angle_gamma   90.00
#
_symmetry.space_group_name_H-M   'P 1'
#
loop_
_entity.id
_entity.type
_entity.pdbx_description
1 polymer ?
#
loop_
_entity_poly.entity_id
_entity_poly.type
_entity_poly.pdbx_seq_one_letter_code
_entity_poly.pdbx_strand_id
1 'polypeptide(L)'
;MTTFDDVFSKAKSVAESAGKKTTEMIEVARLKIQAAEIEREISSMLEGLGRLVYDSRKEDEDVAGKVDDCRQKLDERYEALAKARAKIDEYRNQVTCRNCGAQNAEDAVYCKRCGVKLSN
;
A
#
# COMPACT_ATOMS: atom_id res chain seq x y z
N MET A 1 45.96 -15.15 -5.93
CA MET A 1 44.99 -14.44 -6.79
C MET A 1 43.65 -15.10 -6.61
N THR A 2 42.78 -14.53 -5.78
CA THR A 2 41.39 -14.97 -5.62
C THR A 2 40.59 -14.42 -6.80
N THR A 3 40.09 -15.31 -7.64
CA THR A 3 39.42 -15.00 -8.90
C THR A 3 38.01 -14.45 -8.68
N PHE A 4 37.61 -13.47 -9.51
CA PHE A 4 36.27 -12.88 -9.55
C PHE A 4 35.14 -13.94 -9.63
N ASP A 5 35.45 -15.11 -10.17
CA ASP A 5 34.51 -16.23 -10.32
C ASP A 5 34.04 -16.81 -8.96
N ASP A 6 34.90 -16.83 -7.94
CA ASP A 6 34.57 -17.30 -6.58
C ASP A 6 33.66 -16.32 -5.81
N VAL A 7 33.73 -15.03 -6.15
CA VAL A 7 32.85 -13.99 -5.59
C VAL A 7 31.50 -14.01 -6.31
N PHE A 8 31.50 -14.24 -7.63
CA PHE A 8 30.28 -14.33 -8.44
C PHE A 8 29.46 -15.57 -8.12
N SER A 9 30.11 -16.72 -7.91
CA SER A 9 29.45 -17.97 -7.51
C SER A 9 28.92 -17.94 -6.08
N LYS A 10 29.58 -17.23 -5.15
CA LYS A 10 29.02 -16.93 -3.81
C LYS A 10 27.85 -15.94 -3.85
N ALA A 11 27.85 -14.96 -4.76
CA ALA A 11 26.71 -14.08 -4.96
C ALA A 11 25.48 -14.84 -5.51
N LYS A 12 25.71 -15.81 -6.41
CA LYS A 12 24.64 -16.64 -7.01
C LYS A 12 23.96 -17.57 -6.00
N SER A 13 24.72 -18.14 -5.06
CA SER A 13 24.18 -19.01 -4.00
C SER A 13 23.50 -18.24 -2.87
N VAL A 14 23.80 -16.94 -2.70
CA VAL A 14 23.09 -16.04 -1.78
C VAL A 14 21.81 -15.45 -2.42
N ALA A 15 21.74 -15.38 -3.75
CA ALA A 15 20.59 -14.82 -4.46
C ALA A 15 19.31 -15.68 -4.36
N GLU A 16 19.42 -17.01 -4.24
CA GLU A 16 18.24 -17.90 -4.22
C GLU A 16 17.47 -17.91 -2.89
N SER A 17 18.06 -17.40 -1.81
CA SER A 17 17.39 -17.29 -0.50
C SER A 17 16.94 -15.86 -0.12
N ALA A 18 17.20 -14.86 -0.98
CA ALA A 18 16.89 -13.45 -0.72
C ALA A 18 15.75 -12.87 -1.59
N GLY A 19 15.15 -13.64 -2.50
CA GLY A 19 14.15 -13.13 -3.44
C GLY A 19 12.71 -12.97 -2.90
N LYS A 20 12.37 -13.56 -1.75
CA LYS A 20 10.99 -13.51 -1.21
C LYS A 20 10.70 -12.26 -0.36
N LYS A 21 11.73 -11.62 0.22
CA LYS A 21 11.56 -10.41 1.04
C LYS A 21 11.34 -9.13 0.21
N THR A 22 11.70 -9.14 -1.07
CA THR A 22 11.54 -7.99 -1.98
C THR A 22 10.10 -7.81 -2.44
N THR A 23 9.37 -8.88 -2.79
CA THR A 23 8.03 -8.76 -3.40
C THR A 23 7.01 -8.08 -2.49
N GLU A 24 6.97 -8.43 -1.21
CA GLU A 24 5.98 -7.89 -0.26
C GLU A 24 6.29 -6.43 0.10
N MET A 25 7.58 -6.09 0.28
CA MET A 25 7.98 -4.69 0.48
C MET A 25 7.67 -3.83 -0.75
N ILE A 26 7.80 -4.39 -1.96
CA ILE A 26 7.42 -3.73 -3.21
C ILE A 26 5.90 -3.55 -3.29
N GLU A 27 5.11 -4.55 -2.87
CA GLU A 27 3.64 -4.44 -2.81
C GLU A 27 3.19 -3.35 -1.84
N VAL A 28 3.78 -3.29 -0.64
CA VAL A 28 3.50 -2.22 0.33
C VAL A 28 3.91 -0.85 -0.22
N ALA A 29 5.07 -0.74 -0.88
CA ALA A 29 5.50 0.50 -1.50
C ALA A 29 4.54 0.93 -2.62
N ARG A 30 4.07 -0.01 -3.44
CA ARG A 30 3.06 0.24 -4.48
C ARG A 30 1.74 0.71 -3.89
N LEU A 31 1.24 0.05 -2.85
CA LEU A 31 0.01 0.45 -2.15
C LEU A 31 0.14 1.85 -1.54
N LYS A 32 1.30 2.21 -0.98
CA LYS A 32 1.57 3.56 -0.47
C LYS A 32 1.56 4.61 -1.56
N ILE A 33 2.13 4.32 -2.73
CA ILE A 33 2.09 5.22 -3.89
C ILE A 33 0.64 5.42 -4.34
N GLN A 34 -0.13 4.34 -4.49
CA GLN A 34 -1.55 4.41 -4.84
C GLN A 34 -2.36 5.23 -3.83
N ALA A 35 -2.13 5.05 -2.53
CA ALA A 35 -2.78 5.84 -1.49
C ALA A 35 -2.43 7.33 -1.62
N ALA A 36 -1.17 7.66 -1.85
CA ALA A 36 -0.72 9.05 -2.05
C ALA A 36 -1.30 9.68 -3.32
N GLU A 37 -1.49 8.91 -4.40
CA GLU A 37 -2.18 9.38 -5.61
C GLU A 37 -3.65 9.69 -5.33
N ILE A 38 -4.37 8.78 -4.66
CA ILE A 38 -5.78 8.99 -4.29
C ILE A 38 -5.93 10.20 -3.36
N GLU A 39 -5.02 10.39 -2.40
CA GLU A 39 -5.01 11.57 -1.53
C GLU A 39 -4.85 12.88 -2.32
N ARG A 40 -3.98 12.91 -3.33
CA ARG A 40 -3.83 14.08 -4.21
C ARG A 40 -5.09 14.33 -5.03
N GLU A 41 -5.73 13.28 -5.54
CA GLU A 41 -6.99 13.41 -6.29
C GLU A 41 -8.11 13.97 -5.40
N ILE A 42 -8.22 13.48 -4.16
CA ILE A 42 -9.17 14.00 -3.16
C ILE A 42 -8.91 15.49 -2.91
N SER A 43 -7.66 15.88 -2.68
CA SER A 43 -7.28 17.30 -2.46
C SER A 43 -7.67 18.16 -3.67
N SER A 44 -7.36 17.72 -4.88
CA SER A 44 -7.71 18.41 -6.12
C SER A 44 -9.22 18.56 -6.31
N MET A 45 -10.00 17.51 -6.00
CA MET A 45 -11.45 17.55 -6.07
C MET A 45 -12.06 18.50 -5.03
N LEU A 46 -11.54 18.54 -3.81
CA LEU A 46 -11.98 19.47 -2.77
C LEU A 46 -11.66 20.92 -3.13
N GLU A 47 -10.48 21.19 -3.72
CA GLU A 47 -10.14 22.51 -4.25
C GLU A 47 -11.08 22.94 -5.37
N GLY A 48 -11.36 22.05 -6.32
CA GLY A 48 -12.31 22.29 -7.41
C GLY A 48 -13.74 22.55 -6.89
N LEU A 49 -14.17 21.77 -5.90
CA LEU A 49 -15.47 21.95 -5.25
C LEU A 49 -15.56 23.29 -4.52
N GLY A 50 -14.51 23.67 -3.80
CA GLY A 50 -14.43 24.97 -3.13
C GLY A 50 -14.53 26.14 -4.10
N ARG A 51 -13.84 26.06 -5.25
CA ARG A 51 -13.95 27.06 -6.33
C ARG A 51 -15.36 27.12 -6.90
N LEU A 52 -15.95 25.98 -7.22
CA LEU A 52 -17.32 25.90 -7.75
C LEU A 52 -18.32 26.56 -6.79
N VAL A 53 -18.23 26.26 -5.49
CA VAL A 53 -19.11 26.86 -4.48
C VAL A 53 -18.85 28.36 -4.36
N TYR A 54 -17.60 28.81 -4.39
CA TYR A 54 -17.29 30.24 -4.35
C TYR A 54 -17.86 31.00 -5.56
N ASP A 55 -17.64 30.49 -6.78
CA ASP A 55 -18.10 31.12 -8.01
C ASP A 55 -19.64 31.12 -8.08
N SER A 56 -20.28 30.02 -7.70
CA SER A 56 -21.76 29.94 -7.64
C SER A 56 -22.39 30.97 -6.71
N ARG A 57 -21.73 31.30 -5.59
CA ARG A 57 -22.19 32.34 -4.65
C ARG A 57 -21.96 33.75 -5.17
N LYS A 58 -21.01 33.94 -6.08
CA LYS A 58 -20.74 35.23 -6.72
C LYS A 58 -21.71 35.50 -7.87
N GLU A 59 -22.11 34.45 -8.59
CA GLU A 59 -22.98 34.55 -9.77
C GLU A 59 -24.46 34.20 -9.48
N ASP A 60 -24.81 33.90 -8.21
CA ASP A 60 -26.12 33.40 -7.78
C ASP A 60 -26.59 32.18 -8.64
N GLU A 61 -25.64 31.32 -9.03
CA GLU A 61 -25.90 30.08 -9.77
C GLU A 61 -26.24 28.94 -8.79
N ASP A 62 -27.28 28.15 -9.10
CA ASP A 62 -27.53 26.91 -8.37
C ASP A 62 -26.64 25.79 -8.91
N VAL A 63 -25.69 25.36 -8.06
CA VAL A 63 -24.74 24.28 -8.36
C VAL A 63 -24.97 23.05 -7.48
N ALA A 64 -26.10 22.93 -6.77
CA ALA A 64 -26.37 21.85 -5.83
C ALA A 64 -26.15 20.45 -6.46
N GLY A 65 -26.65 20.22 -7.67
CA GLY A 65 -26.44 18.94 -8.37
C GLY A 65 -24.97 18.62 -8.67
N LYS A 66 -24.19 19.62 -9.09
CA LYS A 66 -22.74 19.45 -9.35
C LYS A 66 -21.99 19.15 -8.05
N VAL A 67 -22.40 19.77 -6.94
CA VAL A 67 -21.84 19.53 -5.60
C VAL A 67 -22.15 18.11 -5.14
N ASP A 68 -23.39 17.63 -5.32
CA ASP A 68 -23.79 16.27 -4.97
C ASP A 68 -23.04 15.21 -5.80
N ASP A 69 -22.86 15.44 -7.11
CA ASP A 69 -22.06 14.57 -7.97
C ASP A 69 -20.58 14.51 -7.52
N CYS A 70 -20.01 15.66 -7.15
CA CYS A 70 -18.65 15.73 -6.62
C CYS A 70 -18.53 15.01 -5.27
N ARG A 71 -19.54 15.14 -4.41
CA ARG A 71 -19.61 14.44 -3.12
C ARG A 71 -19.60 12.92 -3.31
N GLN A 72 -20.44 12.38 -4.19
CA GLN A 72 -20.47 10.95 -4.44
C GLN A 72 -19.11 10.41 -4.90
N LYS A 73 -18.46 11.12 -5.84
CA LYS A 73 -17.11 10.75 -6.31
C LYS A 73 -16.05 10.83 -5.21
N LEU A 74 -16.14 11.83 -4.32
CA LEU A 74 -15.26 11.96 -3.17
C LEU A 74 -15.43 10.78 -2.21
N ASP A 75 -16.68 10.39 -1.91
CA ASP A 75 -16.99 9.26 -1.03
C ASP A 75 -16.37 7.96 -1.59
N GLU A 76 -16.49 7.72 -2.89
CA GLU A 76 -15.86 6.57 -3.58
C GLU A 76 -14.32 6.58 -3.45
N ARG A 77 -13.68 7.75 -3.57
CA ARG A 77 -12.21 7.86 -3.40
C ARG A 77 -11.80 7.65 -1.94
N TYR A 78 -12.55 8.16 -0.98
CA TYR A 78 -12.28 7.92 0.44
C TYR A 78 -12.40 6.42 0.78
N GLU A 79 -13.39 5.73 0.21
CA GLU A 79 -13.52 4.29 0.38
C GLU A 79 -12.34 3.52 -0.24
N ALA A 80 -11.89 3.92 -1.44
CA ALA A 80 -10.71 3.35 -2.08
C ALA A 80 -9.43 3.58 -1.25
N LEU A 81 -9.26 4.78 -0.70
CA LEU A 81 -8.14 5.11 0.19
C LEU A 81 -8.16 4.26 1.46
N ALA A 82 -9.34 4.10 2.08
CA ALA A 82 -9.50 3.25 3.26
C ALA A 82 -9.11 1.80 2.97
N LYS A 83 -9.54 1.24 1.83
CA LYS A 83 -9.16 -0.11 1.39
C LYS A 83 -7.66 -0.25 1.18
N ALA A 84 -7.01 0.74 0.55
CA ALA A 84 -5.56 0.72 0.33
C ALA A 84 -4.78 0.76 1.66
N ARG A 85 -5.20 1.61 2.60
CA ARG A 85 -4.60 1.72 3.94
C ARG A 85 -4.79 0.45 4.76
N ALA A 86 -5.99 -0.13 4.76
CA ALA A 86 -6.27 -1.39 5.45
C ALA A 86 -5.36 -2.53 4.97
N LYS A 87 -5.13 -2.64 3.65
CA LYS A 87 -4.18 -3.63 3.11
C LYS A 87 -2.75 -3.38 3.58
N ILE A 88 -2.30 -2.11 3.60
CA ILE A 88 -0.96 -1.77 4.10
C ILE A 88 -0.79 -2.21 5.56
N ASP A 89 -1.80 -1.97 6.40
CA ASP A 89 -1.77 -2.36 7.81
C ASP A 89 -1.83 -3.89 7.98
N GLU A 90 -2.56 -4.60 7.13
CA GLU A 90 -2.56 -6.07 7.08
C GLU A 90 -1.15 -6.63 6.80
N TYR A 91 -0.37 -6.01 5.90
CA TYR A 91 1.02 -6.40 5.67
C TYR A 91 1.95 -6.02 6.82
N ARG A 92 1.62 -5.00 7.63
CA ARG A 92 2.41 -4.61 8.81
C ARG A 92 2.19 -5.55 9.99
N ASN A 93 0.96 -6.04 10.19
CA ASN A 93 0.59 -6.94 11.28
C ASN A 93 0.88 -8.42 10.92
N GLN A 94 2.01 -8.67 10.26
CA GLN A 94 2.45 -10.01 9.86
C GLN A 94 3.84 -10.30 10.40
N VAL A 95 4.01 -11.52 10.91
CA VAL A 95 5.30 -12.04 11.40
C VAL A 95 5.90 -12.97 10.35
N THR A 96 7.13 -12.65 9.96
CA THR A 96 7.90 -13.46 9.02
C THR A 96 8.56 -14.63 9.73
N CYS A 97 8.28 -15.85 9.26
CA CYS A 97 8.91 -17.06 9.75
C CYS A 97 10.42 -17.06 9.46
N ARG A 98 11.25 -17.18 10.51
CA ARG A 98 12.72 -17.21 10.36
C ARG A 98 13.25 -18.47 9.68
N ASN A 99 12.48 -19.57 9.70
CA ASN A 99 12.90 -20.84 9.09
C ASN A 99 12.61 -20.88 7.57
N CYS A 100 11.40 -20.50 7.14
CA CYS A 100 10.96 -20.67 5.75
C CYS A 100 10.60 -19.36 5.02
N GLY A 101 10.64 -18.23 5.72
CA GLY A 101 10.32 -16.91 5.17
C GLY A 101 8.85 -16.64 4.87
N ALA A 102 7.93 -17.52 5.28
CA ALA A 102 6.49 -17.29 5.07
C ALA A 102 5.95 -16.25 6.06
N GLN A 103 5.06 -15.37 5.59
CA GLN A 103 4.31 -14.47 6.46
C GLN A 103 3.17 -15.20 7.16
N ASN A 104 2.99 -14.89 8.43
CA ASN A 104 1.94 -15.43 9.28
C ASN A 104 1.27 -14.26 10.00
N ALA A 105 0.04 -14.47 10.45
CA ALA A 105 -0.62 -13.48 11.30
C ALA A 105 0.24 -13.19 12.53
N GLU A 106 0.16 -11.96 13.05
CA GLU A 106 0.94 -11.53 14.22
C GLU A 106 0.69 -12.40 15.47
N ASP A 107 -0.50 -12.97 15.59
CA ASP A 107 -0.92 -13.88 16.67
C ASP A 107 -0.58 -15.35 16.39
N ALA A 108 0.03 -15.67 15.25
CA ALA A 108 0.36 -17.05 14.89
C ALA A 108 1.50 -17.60 15.76
N VAL A 109 1.22 -18.68 16.48
CA VAL A 109 2.23 -19.39 17.30
C VAL A 109 3.11 -20.32 16.44
N TYR A 110 2.57 -20.81 15.32
CA TYR A 110 3.27 -21.73 14.40
C TYR A 110 3.17 -21.23 12.97
N CYS A 111 4.21 -21.48 12.18
CA CYS A 111 4.22 -21.07 10.78
C CYS A 111 3.23 -21.91 9.95
N LYS A 112 2.33 -21.24 9.24
CA LYS A 112 1.32 -21.86 8.36
C LYS A 112 1.91 -22.68 7.20
N ARG A 113 3.19 -22.46 6.87
CA ARG A 113 3.88 -23.14 5.77
C ARG A 113 4.76 -24.30 6.22
N CYS A 114 5.52 -24.14 7.30
CA CYS A 114 6.53 -25.13 7.70
C CYS A 114 6.37 -25.68 9.12
N GLY A 115 5.35 -25.24 9.87
CA GLY A 115 5.04 -25.75 11.20
C GLY A 115 6.03 -25.35 12.30
N VAL A 116 7.10 -24.61 11.99
CA VAL A 116 8.04 -24.14 13.03
C VAL A 116 7.33 -23.17 13.96
N LYS A 117 7.64 -23.23 15.26
CA LYS A 117 7.16 -22.25 16.23
C LYS A 117 7.70 -20.87 15.87
N LEU A 118 6.81 -19.89 15.79
CA LEU A 118 7.16 -18.50 15.58
C LEU A 118 7.55 -17.91 16.93
N SER A 119 8.80 -17.47 17.03
CA SER A 119 9.25 -16.66 18.16
C SER A 119 8.86 -15.22 17.83
N ASN A 120 7.79 -14.71 18.46
CA ASN A 120 7.56 -13.27 18.50
C ASN A 120 8.80 -12.56 19.06
#